data_AF-A0A840NZM8-F1
#
_entry.id   AF-A0A840NZM8-F1
#
_cell.length_a   1.000
_cell.length_b   1.000
_cell.length_c   1.000
_cell.angle_alpha   90.00
_cell.angle_beta   90.00
_cell.angle_gamma   90.00
#
_symmetry.space_group_name_H-M   'P 1'
#
loop_
_entity.id
_entity.type
_entity.pdbx_description
1 polymer ?
#
loop_
_entity_poly.entity_id
_entity_poly.type
_entity_poly.pdbx_seq_one_letter_code
_entity_poly.pdbx_strand_id
1 'polypeptide(L)'
;MLLSLPLLLVVVTGARISTTKRSHWTGLKSEAAATRSPFPEELSRPRRLRHLARVRFPYFDAVVVPSARGPESVSRAAVTAREAGARLVVLSSGKTVAQATTSVLQGMGWTAATCAIVDIGSDPPSWCSSLRTWNHSAAADPSDTSLKRNIGLMLARTMRWQSILFVDDDVQSMSRAQLRQTAGLLRGLDRGGHPRKAVGWAFGDFPDFSVVGHALRAGRGTGTPFIGGGALAVDCSRSVPFFPFIYNEDLLFLFSLLSADPEGVCLAGALAQDRYDAFGDTARAANQEFGDVLAYGLYQLFSEEVPFEIAAEPDYWESIVAYRKVLLSYSARRLRELGVTDGAECVRVAAARHRDDWSNLLADYFVSWHDDLRSWRTTVESQPKVTGIPEAIEAVGLSALSSPT
;
A
#
# COMPACT_ATOMS: atom_id res chain seq x y z
N MET A 1 9.16 -33.80 -41.81
CA MET A 1 9.79 -34.28 -40.56
C MET A 1 9.13 -33.55 -39.40
N LEU A 2 8.02 -34.13 -38.94
CA LEU A 2 7.25 -33.76 -37.76
C LEU A 2 7.61 -34.80 -36.70
N LEU A 3 8.14 -34.38 -35.55
CA LEU A 3 8.34 -35.28 -34.42
C LEU A 3 7.47 -34.83 -33.26
N SER A 4 6.34 -35.52 -33.18
CA SER A 4 5.46 -35.66 -32.03
C SER A 4 6.19 -36.33 -30.87
N LEU A 5 5.92 -35.91 -29.63
CA LEU A 5 6.24 -36.65 -28.41
C LEU A 5 4.97 -36.81 -27.55
N PRO A 6 4.83 -37.93 -26.80
CA PRO A 6 3.54 -38.54 -26.50
C PRO A 6 2.94 -38.11 -25.15
N LEU A 7 1.59 -38.09 -25.11
CA LEU A 7 0.80 -38.11 -23.88
C LEU A 7 0.99 -39.44 -23.14
N LEU A 8 1.33 -39.41 -21.85
CA LEU A 8 1.18 -40.55 -20.95
C LEU A 8 -0.04 -40.32 -20.04
N LEU A 9 -1.02 -41.21 -20.18
CA LEU A 9 -2.22 -41.35 -19.35
C LEU A 9 -1.87 -42.30 -18.19
N VAL A 10 -2.14 -41.92 -16.93
CA VAL A 10 -2.14 -42.86 -15.80
C VAL A 10 -3.45 -42.72 -15.05
N VAL A 11 -4.21 -43.82 -15.05
CA VAL A 11 -5.38 -44.07 -14.22
C VAL A 11 -4.90 -44.62 -12.87
N VAL A 12 -5.33 -44.04 -11.75
CA VAL A 12 -5.31 -44.73 -10.45
C VAL A 12 -6.63 -44.50 -9.72
N THR A 13 -7.32 -45.62 -9.51
CA THR A 13 -8.51 -45.81 -8.68
C THR A 13 -8.19 -45.74 -7.19
N GLY A 14 -9.20 -45.36 -6.39
CA GLY A 14 -9.02 -44.88 -5.01
C GLY A 14 -8.63 -45.90 -3.93
N ALA A 15 -8.18 -45.34 -2.80
CA ALA A 15 -8.21 -45.95 -1.48
C ALA A 15 -8.01 -44.87 -0.38
N ARG A 16 -8.45 -45.20 0.83
CA ARG A 16 -8.73 -44.35 1.99
C ARG A 16 -7.52 -43.56 2.54
N ILE A 17 -7.85 -42.40 3.10
CA ILE A 17 -6.97 -41.42 3.74
C ILE A 17 -6.39 -42.01 5.04
N SER A 18 -5.05 -42.05 5.10
CA SER A 18 -4.24 -42.21 6.31
C SER A 18 -3.32 -40.99 6.39
N THR A 19 -3.38 -40.27 7.50
CA THR A 19 -2.64 -39.06 7.79
C THR A 19 -1.16 -39.37 8.01
N THR A 20 -0.28 -39.08 7.03
CA THR A 20 1.10 -38.59 7.25
C THR A 20 1.84 -38.32 5.94
N LYS A 21 2.57 -37.19 5.92
CA LYS A 21 3.71 -36.79 5.06
C LYS A 21 3.46 -36.22 3.65
N ARG A 22 3.71 -34.91 3.56
CA ARG A 22 4.57 -34.19 2.59
C ARG A 22 4.82 -34.93 1.27
N SER A 23 4.02 -34.62 0.23
CA SER A 23 4.41 -34.74 -1.18
C SER A 23 3.32 -34.20 -2.13
N HIS A 24 3.07 -32.89 -2.15
CA HIS A 24 2.24 -32.29 -3.20
C HIS A 24 2.73 -30.90 -3.62
N TRP A 25 3.86 -30.84 -4.33
CA TRP A 25 4.26 -29.65 -5.12
C TRP A 25 4.94 -30.03 -6.45
N THR A 26 4.55 -31.14 -7.08
CA THR A 26 5.04 -31.55 -8.42
C THR A 26 4.00 -31.35 -9.54
N GLY A 27 3.02 -30.47 -9.34
CA GLY A 27 1.84 -30.35 -10.20
C GLY A 27 1.49 -28.95 -10.73
N LEU A 28 2.45 -28.03 -10.87
CA LEU A 28 2.20 -26.77 -11.59
C LEU A 28 2.16 -27.05 -13.10
N LYS A 29 1.00 -27.48 -13.61
CA LYS A 29 0.69 -27.40 -15.04
C LYS A 29 0.72 -25.92 -15.45
N SER A 30 1.78 -25.54 -16.16
CA SER A 30 2.38 -24.22 -16.24
C SER A 30 1.70 -23.19 -17.16
N GLU A 31 0.44 -23.37 -17.57
CA GLU A 31 -0.28 -22.36 -18.37
C GLU A 31 -1.68 -22.01 -17.84
N ALA A 32 -2.34 -22.89 -17.08
CA ALA A 32 -3.73 -22.69 -16.68
C ALA A 32 -3.93 -22.06 -15.29
N ALA A 33 -2.94 -22.14 -14.39
CA ALA A 33 -3.03 -21.58 -13.04
C ALA A 33 -2.81 -20.05 -12.97
N ALA A 34 -2.44 -19.42 -14.09
CA ALA A 34 -2.00 -18.03 -14.14
C ALA A 34 -3.12 -16.97 -14.14
N THR A 35 -4.37 -17.34 -13.91
CA THR A 35 -5.54 -16.52 -14.25
C THR A 35 -6.29 -15.91 -13.07
N ARG A 36 -6.00 -16.30 -11.82
CA ARG A 36 -6.68 -15.70 -10.66
C ARG A 36 -5.78 -14.67 -9.99
N SER A 37 -6.29 -13.44 -9.94
CA SER A 37 -5.77 -12.40 -9.06
C SER A 37 -5.80 -12.92 -7.62
N PRO A 38 -4.72 -12.79 -6.84
CA PRO A 38 -4.73 -13.17 -5.41
C PRO A 38 -5.60 -12.22 -4.58
N PHE A 39 -5.99 -11.06 -5.13
CA PHE A 39 -6.88 -10.13 -4.46
C PHE A 39 -8.35 -10.62 -4.46
N PRO A 40 -9.03 -10.63 -3.29
CA PRO A 40 -10.44 -11.01 -3.20
C PRO A 40 -11.35 -10.18 -4.14
N GLU A 41 -12.15 -10.85 -4.98
CA GLU A 41 -13.07 -10.17 -5.93
C GLU A 41 -14.09 -9.26 -5.22
N GLU A 42 -14.48 -9.59 -3.98
CA GLU A 42 -15.43 -8.81 -3.19
C GLU A 42 -14.91 -7.41 -2.81
N LEU A 43 -13.59 -7.24 -2.73
CA LEU A 43 -12.94 -5.95 -2.46
C LEU A 43 -12.93 -5.04 -3.70
N SER A 44 -13.33 -5.55 -4.87
CA SER A 44 -13.28 -4.81 -6.14
C SER A 44 -14.58 -4.11 -6.52
N ARG A 45 -15.63 -4.17 -5.69
CA ARG A 45 -16.96 -3.59 -5.99
C ARG A 45 -17.28 -2.37 -5.11
N PRO A 46 -17.56 -1.19 -5.70
CA PRO A 46 -17.96 -0.01 -4.93
C PRO A 46 -19.26 -0.24 -4.16
N ARG A 47 -19.28 0.12 -2.87
CA ARG A 47 -20.48 0.03 -2.03
C ARG A 47 -21.29 1.33 -2.05
N ARG A 48 -22.63 1.20 -2.07
CA ARG A 48 -23.57 2.34 -2.05
C ARG A 48 -24.12 2.60 -0.65
N LEU A 49 -24.19 3.88 -0.27
CA LEU A 49 -24.71 4.31 1.03
C LEU A 49 -26.24 4.40 1.08
N ARG A 50 -26.83 4.14 2.25
CA ARG A 50 -28.27 4.36 2.52
C ARG A 50 -28.54 5.69 3.22
N HIS A 51 -27.63 6.14 4.07
CA HIS A 51 -27.88 7.25 5.00
C HIS A 51 -26.88 8.40 4.86
N LEU A 52 -26.63 8.84 3.63
CA LEU A 52 -25.71 9.95 3.33
C LEU A 52 -25.99 11.24 4.12
N ALA A 53 -27.26 11.51 4.46
CA ALA A 53 -27.66 12.67 5.27
C ALA A 53 -27.13 12.63 6.71
N ARG A 54 -26.67 11.47 7.21
CA ARG A 54 -26.10 11.32 8.56
C ARG A 54 -24.60 11.63 8.62
N VAL A 55 -23.93 11.74 7.47
CA VAL A 55 -22.52 12.14 7.43
C VAL A 55 -22.43 13.64 7.64
N ARG A 56 -21.89 14.04 8.79
CA ARG A 56 -21.67 15.44 9.13
C ARG A 56 -20.34 15.93 8.55
N PHE A 57 -20.34 17.19 8.14
CA PHE A 57 -19.14 17.95 7.81
C PHE A 57 -18.51 18.50 9.11
N PRO A 58 -17.18 18.56 9.25
CA PRO A 58 -16.16 18.07 8.31
C PRO A 58 -16.17 16.53 8.18
N TYR A 59 -15.75 16.03 7.01
CA TYR A 59 -15.79 14.59 6.70
C TYR A 59 -14.62 13.83 7.31
N PHE A 60 -13.46 14.48 7.43
CA PHE A 60 -12.24 13.98 8.04
C PHE A 60 -11.66 15.06 8.95
N ASP A 61 -10.87 14.68 9.95
CA ASP A 61 -10.19 15.63 10.82
C ASP A 61 -8.98 16.27 10.11
N ALA A 62 -8.29 15.47 9.29
CA ALA A 62 -7.15 15.90 8.50
C ALA A 62 -7.04 15.14 7.17
N VAL A 63 -6.50 15.83 6.17
CA VAL A 63 -5.91 15.25 4.97
C VAL A 63 -4.40 15.33 5.11
N VAL A 64 -3.73 14.17 5.03
CA VAL A 64 -2.28 14.03 5.16
C VAL A 64 -1.69 13.73 3.77
N VAL A 65 -0.72 14.54 3.36
CA VAL A 65 -0.13 14.50 2.02
C VAL A 65 1.33 14.11 2.13
N PRO A 66 1.70 12.84 1.88
CA PRO A 66 3.09 12.46 1.70
C PRO A 66 3.57 13.01 0.35
N SER A 67 4.36 14.09 0.36
CA SER A 67 4.74 14.79 -0.88
C SER A 67 6.24 14.77 -1.11
N ALA A 68 6.64 14.50 -2.34
CA ALA A 68 8.04 14.52 -2.78
C ALA A 68 8.25 15.08 -4.19
N ARG A 69 7.18 15.38 -4.94
CA ARG A 69 7.23 15.73 -6.36
C ARG A 69 7.36 17.22 -6.64
N GLY A 70 7.14 18.08 -5.65
CA GLY A 70 7.26 19.53 -5.77
C GLY A 70 6.19 20.29 -4.99
N PRO A 71 6.37 21.61 -4.77
CA PRO A 71 5.36 22.44 -4.11
C PRO A 71 4.01 22.46 -4.82
N GLU A 72 4.02 22.48 -6.16
CA GLU A 72 2.80 22.60 -6.97
C GLU A 72 1.94 21.33 -6.99
N SER A 73 2.53 20.15 -6.78
CA SER A 73 1.78 18.88 -6.76
C SER A 73 0.79 18.83 -5.58
N VAL A 74 1.10 19.52 -4.49
CA VAL A 74 0.27 19.59 -3.28
C VAL A 74 -1.08 20.27 -3.52
N SER A 75 -1.19 21.14 -4.52
CA SER A 75 -2.39 21.94 -4.79
C SER A 75 -3.67 21.11 -4.93
N ARG A 76 -3.61 19.93 -5.56
CA ARG A 76 -4.79 19.05 -5.73
C ARG A 76 -5.24 18.42 -4.41
N ALA A 77 -4.29 17.97 -3.59
CA ALA A 77 -4.60 17.45 -2.26
C ALA A 77 -5.13 18.57 -1.35
N ALA A 78 -4.64 19.80 -1.50
CA ALA A 78 -5.18 20.96 -0.82
C ALA A 78 -6.65 21.23 -1.22
N VAL A 79 -7.01 21.15 -2.50
CA VAL A 79 -8.43 21.22 -2.91
C VAL A 79 -9.24 20.12 -2.22
N THR A 80 -8.76 18.87 -2.21
CA THR A 80 -9.40 17.76 -1.50
C THR A 80 -9.63 18.06 -0.02
N ALA A 81 -8.63 18.62 0.69
CA ALA A 81 -8.74 18.97 2.10
C ALA A 81 -9.82 20.03 2.36
N ARG A 82 -9.91 21.04 1.49
CA ARG A 82 -10.97 22.06 1.55
C ARG A 82 -12.36 21.46 1.33
N GLU A 83 -12.50 20.61 0.32
CA GLU A 83 -13.76 19.91 0.03
C GLU A 83 -14.18 18.96 1.17
N ALA A 84 -13.21 18.44 1.94
CA ALA A 84 -13.45 17.64 3.13
C ALA A 84 -13.80 18.46 4.37
N GLY A 85 -13.48 19.76 4.40
CA GLY A 85 -13.49 20.57 5.62
C GLY A 85 -12.39 20.20 6.61
N ALA A 86 -11.35 19.53 6.13
CA ALA A 86 -10.30 18.96 6.94
C ALA A 86 -9.12 19.92 7.07
N ARG A 87 -8.30 19.73 8.11
CA ARG A 87 -6.96 20.34 8.17
C ARG A 87 -6.07 19.72 7.10
N LEU A 88 -5.14 20.50 6.56
CA LEU A 88 -4.15 20.00 5.61
C LEU A 88 -2.79 19.80 6.32
N VAL A 89 -2.27 18.59 6.30
CA VAL A 89 -0.91 18.29 6.78
C VAL A 89 -0.07 17.84 5.60
N VAL A 90 0.94 18.61 5.24
CA VAL A 90 1.87 18.27 4.16
C VAL A 90 3.17 17.78 4.78
N LEU A 91 3.55 16.54 4.45
CA LEU A 91 4.80 15.94 4.90
C LEU A 91 5.76 15.98 3.72
N SER A 92 6.67 16.94 3.77
CA SER A 92 7.49 17.39 2.66
C SER A 92 8.89 16.80 2.70
N SER A 93 9.39 16.38 1.54
CA SER A 93 10.79 16.01 1.30
C SER A 93 11.11 16.06 -0.20
N GLY A 94 12.32 15.67 -0.59
CA GLY A 94 12.70 15.56 -2.00
C GLY A 94 12.55 16.90 -2.72
N LYS A 95 11.72 16.94 -3.78
CA LYS A 95 11.46 18.19 -4.52
C LYS A 95 10.43 19.09 -3.83
N THR A 96 9.68 18.57 -2.87
CA THR A 96 8.70 19.33 -2.10
C THR A 96 9.41 20.07 -0.98
N VAL A 97 9.78 21.31 -1.22
CA VAL A 97 10.45 22.17 -0.23
C VAL A 97 9.41 22.90 0.61
N ALA A 98 9.53 22.86 1.94
CA ALA A 98 8.55 23.40 2.88
C ALA A 98 8.23 24.89 2.62
N GLN A 99 9.25 25.76 2.48
CA GLN A 99 9.05 27.20 2.26
C GLN A 99 8.31 27.51 0.95
N ALA A 100 8.67 26.82 -0.14
CA ALA A 100 8.00 27.00 -1.42
C ALA A 100 6.55 26.49 -1.37
N THR A 101 6.32 25.37 -0.67
CA THR A 101 4.98 24.83 -0.42
C THR A 101 4.12 25.78 0.40
N THR A 102 4.70 26.46 1.40
CA THR A 102 4.02 27.52 2.17
C THR A 102 3.52 28.62 1.25
N SER A 103 4.35 29.09 0.32
CA SER A 103 3.99 30.16 -0.61
C SER A 103 2.83 29.76 -1.54
N VAL A 104 2.86 28.54 -2.06
CA VAL A 104 1.77 27.99 -2.89
C VAL A 104 0.46 27.94 -2.09
N LEU A 105 0.49 27.38 -0.88
CA LEU A 105 -0.70 27.21 -0.06
C LEU A 105 -1.26 28.54 0.48
N GLN A 106 -0.40 29.51 0.78
CA GLN A 106 -0.80 30.89 1.08
C GLN A 106 -1.56 31.52 -0.09
N GLY A 107 -1.03 31.39 -1.31
CA GLY A 107 -1.70 31.87 -2.52
C GLY A 107 -3.07 31.22 -2.76
N MET A 108 -3.28 30.02 -2.21
CA MET A 108 -4.56 29.32 -2.22
C MET A 108 -5.47 29.68 -1.03
N GLY A 109 -5.04 30.53 -0.09
CA GLY A 109 -5.82 30.96 1.07
C GLY A 109 -5.76 30.03 2.29
N TRP A 110 -4.76 29.15 2.38
CA TRP A 110 -4.51 28.38 3.60
C TRP A 110 -3.79 29.22 4.66
N THR A 111 -4.06 28.93 5.94
CA THR A 111 -3.49 29.62 7.10
C THR A 111 -2.89 28.61 8.08
N ALA A 112 -2.02 29.06 9.00
CA ALA A 112 -1.47 28.23 10.08
C ALA A 112 -2.55 27.53 10.94
N ALA A 113 -3.76 28.10 11.03
CA ALA A 113 -4.87 27.50 11.78
C ALA A 113 -5.47 26.25 11.09
N THR A 114 -5.27 26.11 9.78
CA THR A 114 -5.91 25.07 8.95
C THR A 114 -4.90 24.21 8.20
N CYS A 115 -3.63 24.60 8.15
CA CYS A 115 -2.58 23.89 7.45
C CYS A 115 -1.27 23.83 8.26
N ALA A 116 -0.60 22.68 8.21
CA ALA A 116 0.76 22.50 8.69
C ALA A 116 1.63 21.87 7.59
N ILE A 117 2.85 22.37 7.43
CA ILE A 117 3.84 21.86 6.49
C ILE A 117 5.05 21.42 7.29
N VAL A 118 5.36 20.14 7.22
CA VAL A 118 6.39 19.49 8.04
C VAL A 118 7.50 19.03 7.10
N ASP A 119 8.72 19.48 7.36
CA ASP A 119 9.90 18.93 6.69
C ASP A 119 10.32 17.66 7.42
N ILE A 120 10.41 16.55 6.70
CA ILE A 120 10.70 15.24 7.27
C ILE A 120 12.19 15.07 7.56
N GLY A 121 13.05 15.94 7.02
CA GLY A 121 14.49 15.90 7.26
C GLY A 121 15.14 14.59 6.80
N SER A 122 16.43 14.44 7.09
CA SER A 122 17.17 13.19 6.82
C SER A 122 17.06 12.18 7.96
N ASP A 123 16.84 12.67 9.19
CA ASP A 123 16.92 11.86 10.39
C ASP A 123 15.51 11.41 10.79
N PRO A 124 15.22 10.10 10.77
CA PRO A 124 13.91 9.63 11.16
C PRO A 124 13.69 9.85 12.66
N PRO A 125 12.42 10.06 13.09
CA PRO A 125 12.08 10.11 14.50
C PRO A 125 12.61 8.90 15.28
N SER A 126 12.98 9.11 16.55
CA SER A 126 13.63 8.08 17.38
C SER A 126 12.82 6.80 17.54
N TRP A 127 11.48 6.85 17.43
CA TRP A 127 10.64 5.67 17.49
C TRP A 127 10.80 4.75 16.27
N CYS A 128 11.28 5.24 15.13
CA CYS A 128 11.53 4.41 13.95
C CYS A 128 12.58 3.34 14.22
N SER A 129 13.63 3.67 14.97
CA SER A 129 14.71 2.73 15.30
C SER A 129 14.29 1.59 16.23
N SER A 130 13.13 1.74 16.90
CA SER A 130 12.53 0.67 17.70
C SER A 130 11.83 -0.41 16.86
N LEU A 131 11.59 -0.13 15.57
CA LEU A 131 10.97 -1.08 14.64
C LEU A 131 12.07 -1.88 13.93
N ARG A 132 11.99 -3.20 14.03
CA ARG A 132 12.95 -4.14 13.42
C ARG A 132 12.95 -4.02 11.90
N THR A 133 11.77 -3.86 11.30
CA THR A 133 11.58 -3.68 9.85
C THR A 133 12.27 -2.44 9.31
N TRP A 134 12.47 -1.41 10.13
CA TRP A 134 13.18 -0.19 9.74
C TRP A 134 14.66 -0.45 9.41
N ASN A 135 15.30 -1.33 10.18
CA ASN A 135 16.72 -1.67 10.04
C ASN A 135 16.93 -3.00 9.31
N HIS A 136 15.87 -3.56 8.71
CA HIS A 136 15.95 -4.87 8.09
C HIS A 136 16.83 -4.80 6.83
N SER A 137 17.68 -5.79 6.62
CA SER A 137 18.65 -5.81 5.51
C SER A 137 18.01 -5.82 4.11
N ALA A 138 16.76 -6.28 4.03
CA ALA A 138 15.94 -6.28 2.83
C ALA A 138 15.02 -5.05 2.69
N ALA A 139 14.98 -4.18 3.70
CA ALA A 139 14.29 -2.89 3.59
C ALA A 139 15.08 -2.00 2.63
N ALA A 140 14.58 -1.90 1.42
CA ALA A 140 15.17 -1.08 0.36
C ALA A 140 14.10 -0.17 -0.23
N ASP A 141 13.29 0.49 0.62
CA ASP A 141 12.37 1.54 0.16
C ASP A 141 13.17 2.81 -0.12
N PRO A 142 13.32 3.23 -1.39
CA PRO A 142 13.98 4.50 -1.71
C PRO A 142 13.08 5.71 -1.39
N SER A 143 11.82 5.48 -0.99
CA SER A 143 10.87 6.53 -0.63
C SER A 143 10.68 6.64 0.88
N ASP A 144 10.34 7.84 1.33
CA ASP A 144 9.95 8.11 2.71
C ASP A 144 8.43 8.06 2.90
N THR A 145 7.70 7.45 1.96
CA THR A 145 6.24 7.37 1.96
C THR A 145 5.73 6.65 3.21
N SER A 146 6.33 5.51 3.53
CA SER A 146 6.05 4.74 4.75
C SER A 146 6.21 5.58 6.02
N LEU A 147 7.32 6.30 6.14
CA LEU A 147 7.60 7.21 7.26
C LEU A 147 6.53 8.30 7.38
N LYS A 148 6.23 8.98 6.27
CA LYS A 148 5.24 10.06 6.23
C LYS A 148 3.85 9.55 6.62
N ARG A 149 3.43 8.39 6.12
CA ARG A 149 2.14 7.79 6.48
C ARG A 149 2.08 7.45 7.98
N ASN A 150 3.14 6.88 8.54
CA ASN A 150 3.22 6.62 9.98
C ASN A 150 3.22 7.89 10.84
N ILE A 151 3.89 8.96 10.40
CA ILE A 151 3.80 10.28 11.04
C ILE A 151 2.34 10.77 11.03
N GLY A 152 1.62 10.61 9.92
CA GLY A 152 0.19 10.92 9.85
C GLY A 152 -0.65 10.15 10.88
N LEU A 153 -0.39 8.85 11.07
CA LEU A 153 -1.06 8.04 12.09
C LEU A 153 -0.72 8.51 13.51
N MET A 154 0.55 8.82 13.78
CA MET A 154 0.99 9.35 15.07
C MET A 154 0.33 10.71 15.38
N LEU A 155 0.31 11.63 14.42
CA LEU A 155 -0.36 12.92 14.55
C LEU A 155 -1.85 12.74 14.86
N ALA A 156 -2.54 11.84 14.15
CA ALA A 156 -3.94 11.54 14.41
C ALA A 156 -4.15 11.06 15.86
N ARG A 157 -3.26 10.20 16.35
CA ARG A 157 -3.33 9.68 17.72
C ARG A 157 -3.03 10.75 18.77
N THR A 158 -2.07 11.62 18.52
CA THR A 158 -1.65 12.72 19.42
C THR A 158 -2.71 13.81 19.48
N MET A 159 -3.36 14.10 18.36
CA MET A 159 -4.44 15.10 18.21
C MET A 159 -5.85 14.57 18.51
N ARG A 160 -5.99 13.27 18.82
CA ARG A 160 -7.28 12.57 19.02
C ARG A 160 -8.23 12.66 17.82
N TRP A 161 -7.67 12.76 16.62
CA TRP A 161 -8.43 12.70 15.38
C TRP A 161 -9.11 11.33 15.26
N GLN A 162 -10.37 11.35 14.83
CA GLN A 162 -11.18 10.15 14.64
C GLN A 162 -10.91 9.53 13.27
N SER A 163 -10.64 10.35 12.26
CA SER A 163 -10.35 9.86 10.92
C SER A 163 -9.45 10.81 10.15
N ILE A 164 -8.55 10.23 9.37
CA ILE A 164 -7.70 10.96 8.42
C ILE A 164 -7.85 10.38 7.02
N LEU A 165 -7.46 11.18 6.04
CA LEU A 165 -7.37 10.78 4.64
C LEU A 165 -5.93 11.00 4.16
N PHE A 166 -5.23 9.93 3.80
CA PHE A 166 -3.98 10.02 3.05
C PHE A 166 -4.29 10.29 1.58
N VAL A 167 -3.56 11.23 0.98
CA VAL A 167 -3.65 11.55 -0.45
C VAL A 167 -2.25 11.84 -0.97
N ASP A 168 -1.76 11.02 -1.89
CA ASP A 168 -0.48 11.27 -2.56
C ASP A 168 -0.59 12.51 -3.47
N ASP A 169 0.54 13.19 -3.69
CA ASP A 169 0.56 14.49 -4.35
C ASP A 169 0.31 14.44 -5.88
N ASP A 170 0.26 13.26 -6.48
CA ASP A 170 -0.14 13.04 -7.88
C ASP A 170 -1.61 12.65 -8.07
N VAL A 171 -2.37 12.51 -6.99
CA VAL A 171 -3.79 12.14 -7.08
C VAL A 171 -4.64 13.35 -7.47
N GLN A 172 -5.62 13.12 -8.35
CA GLN A 172 -6.58 14.15 -8.75
C GLN A 172 -7.51 14.52 -7.58
N SER A 173 -7.94 15.79 -7.53
CA SER A 173 -8.79 16.28 -6.43
C SER A 173 -10.11 15.51 -6.33
N MET A 174 -10.54 15.19 -5.10
CA MET A 174 -11.79 14.48 -4.86
C MET A 174 -12.96 15.45 -4.66
N SER A 175 -14.14 15.08 -5.16
CA SER A 175 -15.37 15.84 -4.95
C SER A 175 -15.94 15.65 -3.53
N ARG A 176 -16.74 16.61 -3.04
CA ARG A 176 -17.50 16.45 -1.77
C ARG A 176 -18.32 15.18 -1.72
N ALA A 177 -18.90 14.76 -2.86
CA ALA A 177 -19.72 13.57 -2.92
C ALA A 177 -18.90 12.30 -2.62
N GLN A 178 -17.72 12.18 -3.23
CA GLN A 178 -16.78 11.09 -2.97
C GLN A 178 -16.31 11.10 -1.51
N LEU A 179 -15.92 12.27 -0.99
CA LEU A 179 -15.44 12.41 0.39
C LEU A 179 -16.52 12.08 1.42
N ARG A 180 -17.75 12.58 1.22
CA ARG A 180 -18.91 12.25 2.05
C ARG A 180 -19.22 10.75 1.99
N GLN A 181 -19.10 10.13 0.82
CA GLN A 181 -19.32 8.69 0.67
C GLN A 181 -18.29 7.90 1.47
N THR A 182 -17.00 8.21 1.34
CA THR A 182 -15.92 7.54 2.07
C THR A 182 -16.07 7.69 3.58
N ALA A 183 -16.35 8.90 4.08
CA ALA A 183 -16.62 9.10 5.50
C ALA A 183 -17.85 8.33 5.99
N GLY A 184 -18.87 8.16 5.14
CA GLY A 184 -20.01 7.30 5.45
C GLY A 184 -19.67 5.82 5.50
N LEU A 185 -18.76 5.34 4.64
CA LEU A 185 -18.27 3.96 4.64
C LEU A 185 -17.48 3.65 5.91
N LEU A 186 -16.56 4.53 6.34
CA LEU A 186 -15.86 4.39 7.62
C LEU A 186 -16.85 4.23 8.79
N ARG A 187 -17.99 4.93 8.73
CA ARG A 187 -19.04 4.89 9.78
C ARG A 187 -20.07 3.76 9.60
N GLY A 188 -19.93 2.89 8.60
CA GLY A 188 -20.86 1.79 8.35
C GLY A 188 -22.26 2.24 7.90
N LEU A 189 -22.37 3.36 7.18
CA LEU A 189 -23.65 3.90 6.71
C LEU A 189 -24.10 3.30 5.35
N ASP A 190 -23.42 2.26 4.89
CA ASP A 190 -23.78 1.47 3.73
C ASP A 190 -24.86 0.44 4.08
N ARG A 191 -25.24 -0.38 3.08
CA ARG A 191 -26.21 -1.46 3.30
C ARG A 191 -25.74 -2.48 4.33
N GLY A 192 -24.42 -2.68 4.45
CA GLY A 192 -23.84 -3.67 5.36
C GLY A 192 -23.88 -3.25 6.83
N GLY A 193 -23.95 -1.96 7.14
CA GLY A 193 -24.00 -1.50 8.53
C GLY A 193 -22.67 -1.65 9.29
N HIS A 194 -21.65 -2.24 8.69
CA HIS A 194 -20.34 -2.52 9.30
C HIS A 194 -19.37 -1.36 9.08
N PRO A 195 -18.90 -0.66 10.15
CA PRO A 195 -17.88 0.36 10.05
C PRO A 195 -16.57 -0.19 9.52
N ARG A 196 -15.93 0.54 8.61
CA ARG A 196 -14.65 0.14 8.01
C ARG A 196 -13.50 0.80 8.76
N LYS A 197 -12.40 0.07 8.92
CA LYS A 197 -11.14 0.58 9.46
C LYS A 197 -10.35 1.36 8.41
N ALA A 198 -10.46 0.95 7.14
CA ALA A 198 -9.88 1.68 6.03
C ALA A 198 -10.79 1.66 4.79
N VAL A 199 -10.77 2.75 4.03
CA VAL A 199 -11.51 2.88 2.77
C VAL A 199 -10.61 3.55 1.75
N GLY A 200 -10.37 2.90 0.62
CA GLY A 200 -9.50 3.44 -0.43
C GLY A 200 -10.16 3.41 -1.80
N TRP A 201 -9.37 3.77 -2.82
CA TRP A 201 -9.83 3.86 -4.21
C TRP A 201 -8.95 3.03 -5.15
N ALA A 202 -9.57 2.60 -6.23
CA ALA A 202 -8.89 1.99 -7.36
C ALA A 202 -8.39 3.09 -8.31
N PHE A 203 -7.25 2.86 -8.95
CA PHE A 203 -6.73 3.77 -9.97
C PHE A 203 -6.88 3.14 -11.35
N GLY A 204 -7.57 3.86 -12.25
CA GLY A 204 -8.00 3.32 -13.55
C GLY A 204 -6.92 3.43 -14.63
N ASP A 205 -6.79 4.64 -15.19
CA ASP A 205 -5.99 4.90 -16.40
C ASP A 205 -4.49 4.70 -16.17
N PHE A 206 -4.01 5.11 -15.00
CA PHE A 206 -2.66 4.89 -14.52
C PHE A 206 -2.79 4.14 -13.20
N PRO A 207 -2.88 2.79 -13.22
CA PRO A 207 -3.02 2.03 -11.99
C PRO A 207 -1.79 2.21 -11.11
N ASP A 208 -2.01 2.16 -9.80
CA ASP A 208 -0.95 2.16 -8.81
C ASP A 208 -0.34 0.75 -8.70
N PHE A 209 0.46 0.41 -9.72
CA PHE A 209 1.17 -0.86 -9.81
C PHE A 209 2.67 -0.64 -9.75
N SER A 210 3.37 -1.67 -9.27
CA SER A 210 4.80 -1.78 -9.45
C SER A 210 5.17 -1.81 -10.93
N VAL A 211 6.45 -1.56 -11.23
CA VAL A 211 6.96 -1.67 -12.60
C VAL A 211 6.69 -3.06 -13.18
N VAL A 212 6.86 -4.12 -12.37
CA VAL A 212 6.54 -5.49 -12.78
C VAL A 212 5.02 -5.69 -12.94
N GLY A 213 4.20 -5.08 -12.09
CA GLY A 213 2.74 -5.11 -12.22
C GLY A 213 2.25 -4.52 -13.55
N HIS A 214 2.81 -3.39 -13.97
CA HIS A 214 2.55 -2.81 -15.31
C HIS A 214 2.98 -3.75 -16.44
N ALA A 215 4.17 -4.33 -16.32
CA ALA A 215 4.68 -5.32 -17.26
C ALA A 215 3.76 -6.55 -17.38
N LEU A 216 3.25 -7.06 -16.26
CA LEU A 216 2.30 -8.17 -16.22
C LEU A 216 0.98 -7.80 -16.89
N ARG A 217 0.44 -6.61 -16.60
CA ARG A 217 -0.78 -6.10 -17.23
C ARG A 217 -0.60 -5.93 -18.74
N ALA A 218 0.52 -5.36 -19.18
CA ALA A 218 0.82 -5.20 -20.60
C ALA A 218 0.98 -6.55 -21.33
N GLY A 219 1.59 -7.55 -20.67
CA GLY A 219 1.78 -8.88 -21.24
C GLY A 219 0.52 -9.76 -21.28
N ARG A 220 -0.40 -9.59 -20.31
CA ARG A 220 -1.58 -10.45 -20.11
C ARG A 220 -2.93 -9.80 -20.45
N GLY A 221 -3.01 -8.47 -20.53
CA GLY A 221 -4.23 -7.73 -20.82
C GLY A 221 -5.25 -7.67 -19.66
N THR A 222 -4.93 -8.23 -18.48
CA THR A 222 -5.84 -8.30 -17.33
C THR A 222 -5.13 -7.89 -16.05
N GLY A 223 -5.78 -7.03 -15.26
CA GLY A 223 -5.43 -6.71 -13.89
C GLY A 223 -6.58 -5.94 -13.25
N THR A 224 -7.18 -6.49 -12.20
CA THR A 224 -8.23 -5.80 -11.46
C THR A 224 -7.54 -4.80 -10.53
N PRO A 225 -7.86 -3.50 -10.61
CA PRO A 225 -7.27 -2.55 -9.68
C PRO A 225 -7.77 -2.86 -8.27
N PHE A 226 -6.82 -3.09 -7.36
CA PHE A 226 -7.08 -3.19 -5.93
C PHE A 226 -7.17 -1.77 -5.31
N ILE A 227 -7.37 -1.69 -3.99
CA ILE A 227 -7.20 -0.43 -3.27
C ILE A 227 -5.73 0.00 -3.43
N GLY A 228 -5.50 1.13 -4.11
CA GLY A 228 -4.16 1.71 -4.24
C GLY A 228 -3.82 2.60 -3.05
N GLY A 229 -2.53 2.71 -2.74
CA GLY A 229 -2.01 3.52 -1.65
C GLY A 229 -2.22 5.02 -1.87
N GLY A 230 -2.36 5.46 -3.13
CA GLY A 230 -2.48 6.88 -3.48
C GLY A 230 -3.61 7.64 -2.77
N ALA A 231 -4.69 6.97 -2.36
CA ALA A 231 -5.74 7.59 -1.56
C ALA A 231 -6.35 6.58 -0.58
N LEU A 232 -6.19 6.85 0.73
CA LEU A 232 -6.61 5.93 1.79
C LEU A 232 -7.16 6.67 3.00
N ALA A 233 -8.45 6.49 3.28
CA ALA A 233 -9.08 6.97 4.50
C ALA A 233 -8.97 5.93 5.61
N VAL A 234 -8.63 6.37 6.83
CA VAL A 234 -8.38 5.49 7.98
C VAL A 234 -9.19 5.96 9.19
N ASP A 235 -9.84 5.01 9.87
CA ASP A 235 -10.45 5.23 11.19
C ASP A 235 -9.36 5.17 12.27
N CYS A 236 -8.98 6.33 12.78
CA CYS A 236 -7.96 6.51 13.82
C CYS A 236 -8.55 6.46 15.25
N SER A 237 -9.87 6.30 15.39
CA SER A 237 -10.50 6.12 16.70
C SER A 237 -10.21 4.74 17.31
N ARG A 238 -9.74 3.79 16.48
CA ARG A 238 -9.43 2.40 16.83
C ARG A 238 -7.92 2.13 16.73
N SER A 239 -7.50 0.96 17.20
CA SER A 239 -6.12 0.49 16.98
C SER A 239 -5.87 0.28 15.49
N VAL A 240 -4.82 0.90 14.97
CA VAL A 240 -4.39 0.84 13.57
C VAL A 240 -2.99 0.21 13.51
N PRO A 241 -2.71 -0.66 12.51
CA PRO A 241 -1.34 -1.10 12.24
C PRO A 241 -0.50 0.07 11.72
N PHE A 242 0.75 -0.20 11.37
CA PHE A 242 1.65 0.77 10.76
C PHE A 242 1.94 0.40 9.31
N PHE A 243 2.49 1.34 8.57
CA PHE A 243 3.06 1.14 7.24
C PHE A 243 4.51 0.70 7.43
N PRO A 244 4.90 -0.55 7.14
CA PRO A 244 6.27 -1.00 7.35
C PRO A 244 7.25 -0.36 6.35
N PHE A 245 8.54 -0.31 6.68
CA PHE A 245 9.54 0.33 5.82
C PHE A 245 9.96 -0.62 4.68
N ILE A 246 9.16 -0.63 3.61
CA ILE A 246 9.31 -1.47 2.42
C ILE A 246 8.40 -0.93 1.31
N TYR A 247 8.72 -1.19 0.05
CA TYR A 247 7.76 -0.97 -1.03
C TYR A 247 6.50 -1.84 -0.86
N ASN A 248 5.32 -1.31 -1.21
CA ASN A 248 3.99 -1.87 -0.93
C ASN A 248 3.64 -1.90 0.56
N GLU A 249 4.12 -0.92 1.32
CA GLU A 249 3.79 -0.73 2.73
C GLU A 249 2.28 -0.59 2.98
N ASP A 250 1.56 -0.03 2.02
CA ASP A 250 0.10 0.07 2.00
C ASP A 250 -0.57 -1.30 1.89
N LEU A 251 -0.09 -2.18 1.01
CA LEU A 251 -0.64 -3.54 0.89
C LEU A 251 -0.42 -4.34 2.18
N LEU A 252 0.71 -4.16 2.85
CA LEU A 252 0.97 -4.78 4.16
C LEU A 252 0.09 -4.17 5.26
N PHE A 253 -0.09 -2.86 5.28
CA PHE A 253 -1.03 -2.18 6.18
C PHE A 253 -2.45 -2.73 5.99
N LEU A 254 -2.93 -2.83 4.74
CA LEU A 254 -4.25 -3.37 4.40
C LEU A 254 -4.37 -4.85 4.74
N PHE A 255 -3.31 -5.64 4.50
CA PHE A 255 -3.26 -7.05 4.88
C PHE A 255 -3.48 -7.21 6.39
N SER A 256 -2.78 -6.44 7.22
CA SER A 256 -2.97 -6.48 8.68
C SER A 256 -4.40 -6.16 9.11
N LEU A 257 -5.06 -5.22 8.42
CA LEU A 257 -6.46 -4.88 8.68
C LEU A 257 -7.39 -6.03 8.28
N LEU A 258 -7.21 -6.59 7.09
CA LEU A 258 -8.00 -7.71 6.56
C LEU A 258 -7.84 -8.98 7.40
N SER A 259 -6.63 -9.26 7.91
CA SER A 259 -6.38 -10.46 8.71
C SER A 259 -7.09 -10.40 10.06
N ALA A 260 -7.28 -9.19 10.59
CA ALA A 260 -8.01 -8.97 11.84
C ALA A 260 -9.53 -8.80 11.64
N ASP A 261 -9.96 -8.29 10.49
CA ASP A 261 -11.35 -8.05 10.13
C ASP A 261 -11.48 -8.05 8.59
N PRO A 262 -11.89 -9.16 7.96
CA PRO A 262 -12.05 -9.23 6.51
C PRO A 262 -13.03 -8.21 5.93
N GLU A 263 -13.97 -7.73 6.74
CA GLU A 263 -14.88 -6.66 6.38
C GLU A 263 -14.36 -5.26 6.73
N GLY A 264 -13.19 -5.15 7.37
CA GLY A 264 -12.63 -3.90 7.87
C GLY A 264 -12.12 -2.96 6.76
N VAL A 265 -12.03 -3.43 5.52
CA VAL A 265 -11.49 -2.66 4.39
C VAL A 265 -12.47 -2.64 3.24
N CYS A 266 -12.64 -1.51 2.55
CA CYS A 266 -13.45 -1.49 1.32
C CYS A 266 -13.03 -0.44 0.29
N LEU A 267 -13.54 -0.62 -0.93
CA LEU A 267 -13.36 0.29 -2.06
C LEU A 267 -14.49 1.34 -2.10
N ALA A 268 -14.13 2.62 -2.10
CA ALA A 268 -15.07 3.72 -2.29
C ALA A 268 -15.47 3.91 -3.76
N GLY A 269 -14.55 3.62 -4.69
CA GLY A 269 -14.74 3.82 -6.12
C GLY A 269 -13.41 3.87 -6.85
N ALA A 270 -13.35 4.67 -7.91
CA ALA A 270 -12.12 4.92 -8.67
C ALA A 270 -11.70 6.39 -8.59
N LEU A 271 -10.39 6.62 -8.65
CA LEU A 271 -9.75 7.92 -8.82
C LEU A 271 -8.78 7.89 -10.00
N ALA A 272 -8.33 9.08 -10.38
CA ALA A 272 -7.26 9.27 -11.34
C ALA A 272 -6.03 9.84 -10.63
N GLN A 273 -4.87 9.59 -11.21
CA GLN A 273 -3.60 10.17 -10.82
C GLN A 273 -2.87 10.70 -12.06
N ASP A 274 -1.80 11.46 -11.86
CA ASP A 274 -1.00 11.98 -12.96
C ASP A 274 -0.43 10.85 -13.82
N ARG A 275 -0.22 11.17 -15.10
CA ARG A 275 0.41 10.25 -16.04
C ARG A 275 1.88 10.10 -15.68
N TYR A 276 2.39 8.88 -15.72
CA TYR A 276 3.81 8.60 -15.57
C TYR A 276 4.25 7.50 -16.53
N ASP A 277 5.54 7.47 -16.83
CA ASP A 277 6.17 6.37 -17.55
C ASP A 277 6.49 5.25 -16.56
N ALA A 278 5.78 4.13 -16.67
CA ALA A 278 5.96 2.98 -15.79
C ALA A 278 7.30 2.27 -16.02
N PHE A 279 7.94 2.43 -17.18
CA PHE A 279 9.18 1.74 -17.54
C PHE A 279 10.39 2.69 -17.64
N GLY A 280 10.20 3.97 -17.30
CA GLY A 280 11.25 5.00 -17.40
C GLY A 280 12.39 4.88 -16.37
N ASP A 281 12.28 3.98 -15.39
CA ASP A 281 13.30 3.76 -14.36
C ASP A 281 13.45 2.26 -14.01
N THR A 282 14.54 1.66 -14.47
CA THR A 282 14.87 0.26 -14.19
C THR A 282 15.35 0.03 -12.75
N ALA A 283 15.95 1.04 -12.11
CA ALA A 283 16.36 0.95 -10.71
C ALA A 283 15.13 0.87 -9.79
N ARG A 284 14.06 1.62 -10.12
CA ARG A 284 12.76 1.46 -9.47
C ARG A 284 12.26 0.01 -9.55
N ALA A 285 12.31 -0.62 -10.71
CA ALA A 285 11.89 -2.02 -10.88
C ALA A 285 12.67 -2.98 -9.96
N ALA A 286 13.99 -2.79 -9.86
CA ALA A 286 14.83 -3.56 -8.94
C ALA A 286 14.44 -3.34 -7.46
N ASN A 287 14.23 -2.10 -7.04
CA ASN A 287 13.98 -1.77 -5.63
C ASN A 287 12.59 -2.20 -5.16
N GLN A 288 11.62 -2.27 -6.08
CA GLN A 288 10.25 -2.71 -5.78
C GLN A 288 10.10 -4.22 -5.62
N GLU A 289 10.97 -5.02 -6.25
CA GLU A 289 10.72 -6.47 -6.40
C GLU A 289 10.62 -7.23 -5.07
N PHE A 290 11.43 -6.89 -4.07
CA PHE A 290 11.36 -7.58 -2.77
C PHE A 290 9.98 -7.37 -2.09
N GLY A 291 9.48 -6.13 -2.09
CA GLY A 291 8.15 -5.79 -1.58
C GLY A 291 7.02 -6.41 -2.39
N ASP A 292 7.18 -6.51 -3.72
CA ASP A 292 6.25 -7.21 -4.60
C ASP A 292 6.15 -8.71 -4.30
N VAL A 293 7.27 -9.39 -4.07
CA VAL A 293 7.31 -10.81 -3.71
C VAL A 293 6.66 -11.03 -2.35
N LEU A 294 7.00 -10.19 -1.36
CA LEU A 294 6.41 -10.25 -0.03
C LEU A 294 4.89 -10.06 -0.08
N ALA A 295 4.41 -8.99 -0.72
CA ALA A 295 2.99 -8.71 -0.84
C ALA A 295 2.27 -9.83 -1.60
N TYR A 296 2.81 -10.32 -2.72
CA TYR A 296 2.22 -11.43 -3.47
C TYR A 296 2.10 -12.69 -2.60
N GLY A 297 3.16 -13.09 -1.91
CA GLY A 297 3.14 -14.26 -1.04
C GLY A 297 2.17 -14.12 0.12
N LEU A 298 2.06 -12.95 0.75
CA LEU A 298 1.08 -12.74 1.81
C LEU A 298 -0.36 -12.86 1.30
N TYR A 299 -0.70 -12.20 0.20
CA TYR A 299 -2.06 -12.27 -0.35
C TYR A 299 -2.40 -13.64 -0.94
N GLN A 300 -1.40 -14.44 -1.33
CA GLN A 300 -1.64 -15.84 -1.70
C GLN A 300 -2.19 -16.66 -0.53
N LEU A 301 -1.71 -16.44 0.71
CA LEU A 301 -2.22 -17.12 1.91
C LEU A 301 -3.72 -16.83 2.13
N PHE A 302 -4.14 -15.58 1.89
CA PHE A 302 -5.57 -15.23 1.92
C PHE A 302 -6.38 -16.02 0.91
N SER A 303 -5.90 -16.12 -0.32
CA SER A 303 -6.62 -16.79 -1.41
C SER A 303 -6.72 -18.31 -1.23
N GLU A 304 -5.74 -18.91 -0.53
CA GLU A 304 -5.67 -20.34 -0.28
C GLU A 304 -6.28 -20.74 1.08
N GLU A 305 -6.75 -19.77 1.87
CA GLU A 305 -7.27 -19.97 3.23
C GLU A 305 -6.26 -20.70 4.14
N VAL A 306 -4.98 -20.41 3.96
CA VAL A 306 -3.86 -21.01 4.70
C VAL A 306 -3.50 -20.13 5.90
N PRO A 307 -3.16 -20.72 7.06
CA PRO A 307 -2.72 -19.96 8.23
C PRO A 307 -1.54 -19.03 7.93
N PHE A 308 -1.62 -17.77 8.38
CA PHE A 308 -0.60 -16.76 8.09
C PHE A 308 0.74 -17.07 8.77
N GLU A 309 0.75 -17.87 9.82
CA GLU A 309 1.94 -18.29 10.55
C GLU A 309 2.94 -19.02 9.66
N ILE A 310 2.49 -19.66 8.57
CA ILE A 310 3.35 -20.31 7.58
C ILE A 310 4.27 -19.30 6.89
N ALA A 311 3.93 -18.01 6.84
CA ALA A 311 4.83 -16.96 6.34
C ALA A 311 6.10 -16.79 7.19
N ALA A 312 6.16 -17.35 8.40
CA ALA A 312 7.39 -17.41 9.19
C ALA A 312 8.35 -18.53 8.75
N GLU A 313 7.94 -19.41 7.84
CA GLU A 313 8.72 -20.56 7.39
C GLU A 313 9.41 -20.28 6.04
N PRO A 314 10.75 -20.44 5.93
CA PRO A 314 11.45 -20.28 4.65
C PRO A 314 10.92 -21.18 3.53
N ASP A 315 10.55 -22.43 3.84
CA ASP A 315 10.00 -23.41 2.88
C ASP A 315 8.78 -22.87 2.12
N TYR A 316 7.95 -22.05 2.77
CA TYR A 316 6.82 -21.39 2.12
C TYR A 316 7.32 -20.46 1.00
N TRP A 317 8.26 -19.60 1.34
CA TRP A 317 8.80 -18.58 0.43
C TRP A 317 9.61 -19.16 -0.71
N GLU A 318 10.24 -20.34 -0.55
CA GLU A 318 10.93 -21.02 -1.66
C GLU A 318 10.02 -21.24 -2.86
N SER A 319 8.78 -21.67 -2.59
CA SER A 319 7.78 -21.89 -3.65
C SER A 319 7.36 -20.57 -4.31
N ILE A 320 7.15 -19.51 -3.53
CA ILE A 320 6.77 -18.19 -4.00
C ILE A 320 7.87 -17.57 -4.87
N VAL A 321 9.13 -17.63 -4.40
CA VAL A 321 10.30 -17.11 -5.13
C VAL A 321 10.51 -17.89 -6.43
N ALA A 322 10.43 -19.22 -6.39
CA ALA A 322 10.55 -20.06 -7.59
C ALA A 322 9.47 -19.71 -8.62
N TYR A 323 8.22 -19.59 -8.19
CA TYR A 323 7.11 -19.18 -9.05
C TYR A 323 7.34 -17.78 -9.63
N ARG A 324 7.74 -16.81 -8.81
CA ARG A 324 8.01 -15.43 -9.24
C ARG A 324 9.10 -15.38 -10.32
N LYS A 325 10.20 -16.13 -10.18
CA LYS A 325 11.27 -16.20 -11.21
C LYS A 325 10.75 -16.68 -12.56
N VAL A 326 9.89 -17.70 -12.57
CA VAL A 326 9.25 -18.21 -13.79
C VAL A 326 8.32 -17.14 -14.39
N LEU A 327 7.52 -16.49 -13.54
CA LEU A 327 6.60 -15.42 -13.95
C LEU A 327 7.33 -14.25 -14.62
N LEU A 328 8.43 -13.77 -14.03
CA LEU A 328 9.24 -12.68 -14.57
C LEU A 328 9.86 -13.07 -15.92
N SER A 329 10.43 -14.27 -16.01
CA SER A 329 11.03 -14.79 -17.24
C SER A 329 10.02 -14.86 -18.38
N TYR A 330 8.83 -15.37 -18.10
CA TYR A 330 7.71 -15.39 -19.03
C TYR A 330 7.32 -13.98 -19.48
N SER A 331 7.19 -13.05 -18.53
CA SER A 331 6.74 -11.68 -18.80
C SER A 331 7.74 -10.90 -19.64
N ALA A 332 9.03 -11.00 -19.34
CA ALA A 332 10.09 -10.37 -20.13
C ALA A 332 10.14 -10.91 -21.56
N ARG A 333 9.91 -12.22 -21.77
CA ARG A 333 9.77 -12.79 -23.12
C ARG A 333 8.55 -12.20 -23.84
N ARG A 334 7.39 -12.20 -23.18
CA ARG A 334 6.14 -11.71 -23.77
C ARG A 334 6.20 -10.24 -24.16
N LEU A 335 6.80 -9.39 -23.33
CA LEU A 335 6.96 -7.97 -23.63
C LEU A 335 7.85 -7.73 -24.84
N ARG A 336 8.92 -8.52 -25.03
CA ARG A 336 9.75 -8.47 -26.23
C ARG A 336 8.97 -8.84 -27.50
N GLU A 337 8.14 -9.88 -27.43
CA GLU A 337 7.27 -10.27 -28.55
C GLU A 337 6.27 -9.16 -28.93
N LEU A 338 5.84 -8.36 -27.95
CA LEU A 338 4.93 -7.22 -28.14
C LEU A 338 5.66 -5.91 -28.52
N GLY A 339 7.00 -5.91 -28.61
CA GLY A 339 7.79 -4.71 -28.90
C GLY A 339 7.92 -3.72 -27.73
N VAL A 340 7.56 -4.12 -26.51
CA VAL A 340 7.68 -3.28 -25.29
C VAL A 340 9.05 -3.52 -24.65
N THR A 341 10.10 -2.99 -25.28
CA THR A 341 11.51 -3.28 -24.91
C THR A 341 11.87 -2.78 -23.52
N ASP A 342 11.45 -1.57 -23.15
CA ASP A 342 11.80 -0.97 -21.86
C ASP A 342 11.15 -1.74 -20.70
N GLY A 343 9.90 -2.15 -20.88
CA GLY A 343 9.22 -3.01 -19.91
C GLY A 343 9.89 -4.38 -19.76
N ALA A 344 10.38 -4.97 -20.86
CA ALA A 344 11.13 -6.22 -20.78
C ALA A 344 12.45 -6.06 -20.02
N GLU A 345 13.13 -4.93 -20.19
CA GLU A 345 14.36 -4.60 -19.48
C GLU A 345 14.11 -4.37 -17.98
N CYS A 346 13.08 -3.62 -17.61
CA CYS A 346 12.67 -3.45 -16.21
C CYS A 346 12.41 -4.81 -15.52
N VAL A 347 11.67 -5.71 -16.17
CA VAL A 347 11.39 -7.06 -15.64
C VAL A 347 12.67 -7.88 -15.49
N ARG A 348 13.61 -7.77 -16.44
CA ARG A 348 14.91 -8.44 -16.37
C ARG A 348 15.73 -7.94 -15.18
N VAL A 349 15.75 -6.63 -14.95
CA VAL A 349 16.45 -6.01 -13.80
C VAL A 349 15.81 -6.41 -12.47
N ALA A 350 14.48 -6.45 -12.39
CA ALA A 350 13.77 -6.99 -11.22
C ALA A 350 14.13 -8.46 -10.96
N ALA A 351 14.12 -9.31 -12.00
CA ALA A 351 14.49 -10.71 -11.88
C ALA A 351 15.94 -10.91 -11.38
N ALA A 352 16.87 -10.05 -11.82
CA ALA A 352 18.26 -10.09 -11.40
C ALA A 352 18.48 -9.72 -9.92
N ARG A 353 17.47 -9.16 -9.22
CA ARG A 353 17.57 -8.88 -7.79
C ARG A 353 17.36 -10.08 -6.89
N HIS A 354 16.76 -11.15 -7.40
CA HIS A 354 16.52 -12.37 -6.62
C HIS A 354 17.85 -12.96 -6.14
N ARG A 355 17.97 -13.20 -4.83
CA ARG A 355 19.13 -13.87 -4.22
C ARG A 355 18.75 -15.26 -3.72
N ASP A 356 19.75 -16.08 -3.46
CA ASP A 356 19.56 -17.44 -2.94
C ASP A 356 19.02 -17.45 -1.50
N ASP A 357 19.26 -16.37 -0.74
CA ASP A 357 18.80 -16.23 0.65
C ASP A 357 17.42 -15.57 0.80
N TRP A 358 16.73 -15.24 -0.30
CA TRP A 358 15.46 -14.50 -0.25
C TRP A 358 14.37 -15.19 0.56
N SER A 359 14.26 -16.52 0.49
CA SER A 359 13.27 -17.25 1.27
C SER A 359 13.44 -17.04 2.78
N ASN A 360 14.69 -17.02 3.25
CA ASN A 360 15.01 -16.74 4.65
C ASN A 360 14.73 -15.28 5.00
N LEU A 361 15.09 -14.34 4.12
CA LEU A 361 14.87 -12.91 4.35
C LEU A 361 13.39 -12.52 4.34
N LEU A 362 12.57 -13.15 3.52
CA LEU A 362 11.12 -12.93 3.50
C LEU A 362 10.47 -13.45 4.78
N ALA A 363 10.88 -14.64 5.24
CA ALA A 363 10.45 -15.19 6.53
C ALA A 363 10.88 -14.30 7.72
N ASP A 364 12.15 -13.89 7.74
CA ASP A 364 12.70 -13.01 8.80
C ASP A 364 12.03 -11.63 8.79
N TYR A 365 11.77 -11.07 7.61
CA TYR A 365 11.02 -9.82 7.47
C TYR A 365 9.60 -9.96 8.02
N PHE A 366 8.90 -11.05 7.68
CA PHE A 366 7.55 -11.30 8.18
C PHE A 366 7.52 -11.40 9.71
N VAL A 367 8.45 -12.16 10.31
CA VAL A 367 8.57 -12.26 11.77
C VAL A 367 8.84 -10.89 12.40
N SER A 368 9.80 -10.15 11.84
CA SER A 368 10.15 -8.79 12.30
C SER A 368 8.96 -7.85 12.22
N TRP A 369 8.22 -7.88 11.12
CA TRP A 369 7.02 -7.07 10.92
C TRP A 369 5.91 -7.43 11.90
N HIS A 370 5.67 -8.73 12.14
CA HIS A 370 4.67 -9.18 13.07
C HIS A 370 4.99 -8.75 14.52
N ASP A 371 6.25 -8.80 14.90
CA ASP A 371 6.73 -8.28 16.19
C ASP A 371 6.55 -6.76 16.29
N ASP A 372 6.88 -6.04 15.22
CA ASP A 372 6.75 -4.59 15.16
C ASP A 372 5.30 -4.12 15.29
N LEU A 373 4.29 -4.90 14.90
CA LEU A 373 2.89 -4.56 15.15
C LEU A 373 2.59 -4.37 16.65
N ARG A 374 3.26 -5.13 17.53
CA ARG A 374 3.13 -5.01 18.99
C ARG A 374 3.89 -3.80 19.53
N SER A 375 5.12 -3.61 19.07
CA SER A 375 5.94 -2.44 19.41
C SER A 375 5.24 -1.15 19.00
N TRP A 376 4.74 -1.09 17.76
CA TRP A 376 3.98 0.02 17.22
C TRP A 376 2.77 0.38 18.09
N ARG A 377 1.95 -0.60 18.47
CA ARG A 377 0.78 -0.35 19.32
C ARG A 377 1.19 0.36 20.62
N THR A 378 2.24 -0.13 21.26
CA THR A 378 2.78 0.46 22.50
C THR A 378 3.24 1.90 22.27
N THR A 379 3.98 2.14 21.18
CA THR A 379 4.51 3.46 20.81
C THR A 379 3.40 4.47 20.51
N VAL A 380 2.35 4.06 19.78
CA VAL A 380 1.19 4.91 19.46
C VAL A 380 0.37 5.20 20.72
N GLU A 381 0.21 4.22 21.60
CA GLU A 381 -0.56 4.37 22.85
C GLU A 381 0.11 5.30 23.86
N SER A 382 1.45 5.33 23.88
CA SER A 382 2.23 6.20 24.77
C SER A 382 2.29 7.66 24.31
N GLN A 383 1.84 7.97 23.09
CA GLN A 383 1.87 9.35 22.58
C GLN A 383 1.01 10.29 23.44
N PRO A 384 1.55 11.48 23.80
CA PRO A 384 0.80 12.47 24.57
C PRO A 384 -0.45 12.93 23.82
N LYS A 385 -1.41 13.49 24.55
CA LYS A 385 -2.63 14.07 23.95
C LYS A 385 -2.54 15.58 24.02
N VAL A 386 -2.52 16.21 22.85
CA VAL A 386 -2.39 17.66 22.71
C VAL A 386 -3.48 18.19 21.77
N THR A 387 -3.68 19.50 21.76
CA THR A 387 -4.75 20.16 21.00
C THR A 387 -4.25 20.96 19.80
N GLY A 388 -2.97 21.33 19.78
CA GLY A 388 -2.36 22.09 18.70
C GLY A 388 -1.44 21.23 17.83
N ILE A 389 -1.45 21.54 16.53
CA ILE A 389 -0.62 20.83 15.54
C ILE A 389 0.88 21.01 15.81
N PRO A 390 1.39 22.22 16.15
CA PRO A 390 2.81 22.39 16.47
C PRO A 390 3.27 21.48 17.61
N GLU A 391 2.52 21.43 18.70
CA GLU A 391 2.80 20.58 19.86
C GLU A 391 2.73 19.10 19.49
N ALA A 392 1.82 18.71 18.58
CA ALA A 392 1.73 17.35 18.09
C ALA A 392 2.95 16.96 17.24
N ILE A 393 3.45 17.87 16.40
CA ILE A 393 4.64 17.66 15.56
C ILE A 393 5.87 17.46 16.44
N GLU A 394 6.05 18.31 17.45
CA GLU A 394 7.13 18.15 18.43
C GLU A 394 7.02 16.81 19.18
N ALA A 395 5.82 16.46 19.64
CA ALA A 395 5.58 15.21 20.35
C ALA A 395 5.89 13.95 19.54
N VAL A 396 5.70 13.97 18.21
CA VAL A 396 6.04 12.84 17.34
C VAL A 396 7.52 12.80 16.93
N GLY A 397 8.33 13.72 17.48
CA GLY A 397 9.77 13.77 17.31
C GLY A 397 10.24 14.55 16.09
N LEU A 398 9.45 15.51 15.60
CA LEU A 398 9.78 16.36 14.46
C LEU A 398 10.02 17.80 14.93
N SER A 399 11.01 18.46 14.35
CA SER A 399 11.49 19.78 14.80
C SER A 399 11.30 20.91 13.78
N ALA A 400 10.93 20.59 12.53
CA ALA A 400 10.78 21.56 11.45
C ALA A 400 9.31 21.76 11.07
N LEU A 401 8.72 22.87 11.53
CA LEU A 401 7.39 23.32 11.13
C LEU A 401 7.48 24.60 10.32
N SER A 402 6.90 24.57 9.12
CA SER A 402 6.56 25.75 8.33
C SER A 402 5.05 25.93 8.31
N SER A 403 4.56 27.16 8.34
CA SER A 403 3.13 27.43 8.28
C SER A 403 2.84 28.70 7.47
N PRO A 404 1.76 28.71 6.67
CA PRO A 404 1.22 29.92 6.09
C PRO A 404 0.94 30.98 7.18
N THR A 405 1.54 32.17 7.05
CA THR A 405 1.27 33.33 7.91
C THR A 405 -0.21 33.70 7.97
#